data_AF-A0A3P6EZX6-F1
#
_entry.id   AF-A0A3P6EZX6-F1
#
_cell.length_a   1.000
_cell.length_b   1.000
_cell.length_c   1.000
_cell.angle_alpha   90.00
_cell.angle_beta   90.00
_cell.angle_gamma   90.00
#
_symmetry.space_group_name_H-M   'P 1'
#
loop_
_entity.id
_entity.type
_entity.pdbx_description
1 polymer ?
#
loop_
_entity_poly.entity_id
_entity_poly.type
_entity_poly.pdbx_seq_one_letter_code
_entity_poly.pdbx_strand_id
1 'polypeptide(L)'
;MKRACVAKINSMCRVFLWKGDPEAHNTARVAWSTVVKTKEEGGLGVKDLLLWNKACCLRLIWLIFFMPESVWAAWFKEVILKGSVLLDYQALAEFLLANKQTIEAKRCSLPLNSPSYT
;
A
#
# COMPACT_ATOMS: atom_id res chain seq x y z
N MET A 1 1.27 6.47 -5.24
CA MET A 1 0.10 6.10 -6.08
C MET A 1 -0.56 7.36 -6.66
N LYS A 2 -1.00 7.36 -7.92
CA LYS A 2 -1.71 8.52 -8.50
C LYS A 2 -3.08 8.70 -7.82
N ARG A 3 -3.48 9.95 -7.56
CA ARG A 3 -4.78 10.27 -6.92
C ARG A 3 -5.97 9.67 -7.67
N ALA A 4 -5.88 9.58 -9.00
CA ALA A 4 -6.89 8.96 -9.85
C ALA A 4 -7.12 7.46 -9.54
N CYS A 5 -6.06 6.71 -9.23
CA CYS A 5 -6.19 5.30 -8.83
C CYS A 5 -6.93 5.15 -7.51
N VAL A 6 -6.58 5.99 -6.52
CA VAL A 6 -7.26 6.01 -5.22
C VAL A 6 -8.74 6.38 -5.38
N ALA A 7 -9.05 7.35 -6.23
CA ALA A 7 -10.42 7.73 -6.53
C ALA A 7 -11.22 6.59 -7.20
N LYS A 8 -10.61 5.86 -8.13
CA LYS A 8 -11.22 4.68 -8.77
C LYS A 8 -11.54 3.59 -7.75
N ILE A 9 -10.59 3.27 -6.87
CA ILE A 9 -10.78 2.28 -5.80
C ILE A 9 -11.89 2.73 -4.84
N ASN A 10 -11.86 3.97 -4.37
CA ASN A 10 -12.92 4.53 -3.53
C ASN A 10 -14.29 4.42 -4.23
N SER A 11 -14.36 4.68 -5.53
CA SER A 11 -15.60 4.52 -6.30
C SER A 11 -16.11 3.09 -6.28
N MET A 12 -15.23 2.09 -6.49
CA MET A 12 -15.61 0.67 -6.43
C MET A 12 -16.08 0.26 -5.04
N CYS A 13 -15.40 0.74 -3.99
CA CYS A 13 -15.81 0.48 -2.61
C CYS A 13 -17.19 1.11 -2.30
N ARG A 14 -17.47 2.31 -2.81
CA ARG A 14 -18.79 2.98 -2.64
C ARG A 14 -19.91 2.16 -3.28
N VAL A 15 -19.70 1.68 -4.50
CA VAL A 15 -20.64 0.83 -5.22
C VAL A 15 -20.92 -0.46 -4.44
N PHE A 16 -19.86 -1.13 -3.98
CA PHE A 16 -19.96 -2.34 -3.19
C PHE A 16 -20.77 -2.13 -1.89
N LEU A 17 -20.49 -1.04 -1.16
CA LEU A 17 -21.12 -0.75 0.13
C LEU A 17 -22.61 -0.42 0.04
N TRP A 18 -23.05 0.28 -1.01
CA TRP A 18 -24.40 0.84 -1.06
C TRP A 18 -25.38 0.10 -1.97
N LYS A 19 -24.89 -0.66 -2.97
CA LYS A 19 -25.78 -1.35 -3.93
C LYS A 19 -25.39 -2.77 -4.27
N GLY A 20 -24.11 -3.13 -4.24
CA GLY A 20 -23.64 -4.46 -4.64
C GLY A 20 -23.64 -4.73 -6.16
N ASP A 21 -24.05 -3.76 -7.00
CA ASP A 21 -24.07 -3.85 -8.47
C ASP A 21 -23.31 -2.66 -9.11
N PRO A 22 -22.28 -2.91 -9.95
CA PRO A 22 -21.45 -1.89 -10.58
C PRO A 22 -22.12 -0.99 -11.64
N GLU A 23 -23.24 -1.39 -12.25
CA GLU A 23 -23.84 -0.67 -13.38
C GLU A 23 -24.92 0.36 -12.97
N ALA A 24 -25.29 0.41 -11.68
CA ALA A 24 -26.41 1.21 -11.23
C ALA A 24 -26.01 2.64 -10.79
N HIS A 25 -26.76 3.67 -11.22
CA HIS A 25 -26.51 5.07 -10.86
C HIS A 25 -26.44 5.32 -9.34
N ASN A 26 -25.45 6.14 -8.95
CA ASN A 26 -24.98 6.38 -7.59
C ASN A 26 -25.91 7.28 -6.76
N THR A 27 -26.61 6.70 -5.78
CA THR A 27 -27.21 7.45 -4.67
C THR A 27 -26.49 7.04 -3.38
N ALA A 28 -25.34 7.67 -3.11
CA ALA A 28 -24.63 7.43 -1.86
C ALA A 28 -25.45 7.99 -0.69
N ARG A 29 -25.88 7.13 0.23
CA ARG A 29 -26.68 7.55 1.41
C ARG A 29 -25.84 8.30 2.45
N VAL A 30 -24.53 8.12 2.42
CA VAL A 30 -23.57 8.72 3.37
C VAL A 30 -22.34 9.24 2.61
N ALA A 31 -21.85 10.42 3.01
CA ALA A 31 -20.63 10.99 2.46
C ALA A 31 -19.41 10.12 2.79
N TRP A 32 -18.47 10.02 1.83
CA TRP A 32 -17.26 9.19 2.01
C TRP A 32 -16.41 9.64 3.19
N SER A 33 -16.40 10.94 3.49
CA SER A 33 -15.74 11.51 4.67
C SER A 33 -16.27 10.97 6.00
N THR A 34 -17.55 10.57 6.08
CA THR A 34 -18.15 9.98 7.28
C THR A 34 -17.88 8.47 7.35
N VAL A 35 -17.86 7.77 6.21
CA VAL A 35 -17.55 6.33 6.15
C VAL A 35 -16.15 6.03 6.69
N VAL A 36 -15.22 6.95 6.46
CA VAL A 36 -13.81 6.83 6.83
C VAL A 36 -13.55 7.07 8.32
N LYS A 37 -14.47 7.73 9.03
CA LYS A 37 -14.36 7.96 10.48
C LYS A 37 -14.42 6.64 11.25
N THR A 38 -13.88 6.64 12.47
CA THR A 38 -13.94 5.46 13.35
C THR A 38 -15.38 5.14 13.74
N LYS A 39 -15.63 3.90 14.18
CA LYS A 39 -16.97 3.51 14.66
C LYS A 39 -17.45 4.34 15.85
N GLU A 40 -16.51 4.77 16.69
CA GLU A 40 -16.76 5.65 17.85
C GLU A 40 -17.26 7.04 17.42
N GLU A 41 -16.81 7.54 16.28
CA GLU A 41 -17.24 8.81 15.69
C GLU A 41 -18.47 8.68 14.77
N GLY A 42 -19.16 7.54 14.80
CA GLY A 42 -20.35 7.27 13.97
C GLY A 42 -20.02 6.94 12.50
N GLY A 43 -18.76 6.61 12.20
CA GLY A 43 -18.31 6.14 10.89
C GLY A 43 -18.28 4.62 10.76
N LEU A 44 -17.81 4.14 9.60
CA LEU A 44 -17.70 2.70 9.34
C LEU A 44 -16.30 2.14 9.65
N GLY A 45 -15.33 3.01 9.93
CA GLY A 45 -13.93 2.65 10.20
C GLY A 45 -13.15 2.23 8.96
N VAL A 46 -13.61 2.60 7.76
CA VAL A 46 -12.88 2.32 6.52
C VAL A 46 -11.64 3.20 6.46
N LYS A 47 -10.46 2.61 6.18
CA LYS A 47 -9.22 3.38 6.09
C LYS A 47 -9.28 4.42 4.97
N ASP A 48 -8.88 5.65 5.27
CA ASP A 48 -8.67 6.68 4.25
C ASP A 48 -7.50 6.28 3.34
N LEU A 49 -7.80 5.82 2.14
CA LEU A 49 -6.78 5.41 1.17
C LEU A 49 -5.83 6.57 0.78
N LEU A 50 -6.26 7.83 0.85
CA LEU A 50 -5.37 8.98 0.60
C LEU A 50 -4.35 9.14 1.72
N LEU A 51 -4.81 9.15 2.96
CA LEU A 51 -3.94 9.24 4.14
C LEU A 51 -3.03 8.02 4.25
N TRP A 52 -3.59 6.83 4.00
CA TRP A 52 -2.83 5.58 4.04
C TRP A 52 -1.76 5.53 2.96
N ASN A 53 -2.04 5.98 1.74
CA ASN A 53 -1.02 6.11 0.69
C ASN A 53 0.10 7.09 1.10
N LYS A 54 -0.22 8.22 1.75
CA LYS A 54 0.80 9.14 2.28
C LYS A 54 1.67 8.46 3.35
N ALA A 55 1.04 7.76 4.29
CA ALA A 55 1.75 7.01 5.33
C ALA A 55 2.65 5.92 4.74
N CYS A 56 2.17 5.19 3.72
CA CYS A 56 2.97 4.21 2.98
C CYS A 56 4.17 4.86 2.29
N CYS A 57 4.00 6.02 1.66
CA CYS A 57 5.11 6.77 1.06
C CYS A 57 6.13 7.22 2.11
N LEU A 58 5.69 7.71 3.28
CA LEU A 58 6.59 8.09 4.37
C LEU A 58 7.34 6.89 4.93
N ARG A 59 6.65 5.77 5.16
CA ARG A 59 7.28 4.52 5.60
C ARG A 59 8.29 4.01 4.56
N LEU A 60 7.96 4.14 3.29
CA LEU A 60 8.84 3.79 2.19
C LEU A 60 10.13 4.64 2.21
N ILE A 61 9.99 5.97 2.31
CA ILE A 61 11.13 6.88 2.45
C ILE A 61 11.96 6.47 3.67
N TRP A 62 11.31 6.27 4.82
CA TRP A 62 11.99 5.86 6.04
C TRP A 62 12.79 4.56 5.86
N LEU A 63 12.23 3.55 5.21
CA LEU A 63 12.94 2.29 4.91
C LEU A 63 14.17 2.50 4.02
N ILE A 64 14.11 3.41 3.04
CA ILE A 64 15.24 3.70 2.15
C ILE A 64 16.39 4.40 2.90
N PHE A 65 16.06 5.30 3.84
CA PHE A 65 17.04 6.08 4.59
C PHE A 65 17.61 5.35 5.80
N PHE A 66 16.76 4.68 6.59
CA PHE A 66 17.14 4.12 7.88
C PHE A 66 17.41 2.61 7.86
N MET A 67 17.13 1.91 6.75
CA MET A 67 17.42 0.48 6.60
C MET A 67 18.26 0.19 5.35
N PRO A 68 19.52 0.69 5.28
CA PRO A 68 20.40 0.48 4.13
C PRO A 68 20.75 -1.00 3.91
N GLU A 69 20.78 -1.82 4.97
CA GLU A 69 20.93 -3.29 4.93
C GLU A 69 19.71 -4.02 4.36
N SER A 70 18.68 -3.28 3.94
CA SER A 70 17.57 -3.85 3.20
C SER A 70 17.99 -4.00 1.74
N VAL A 71 18.05 -5.26 1.30
CA VAL A 71 18.08 -5.67 -0.11
C VAL A 71 17.14 -4.82 -0.97
N TRP A 72 15.93 -4.58 -0.45
CA TRP A 72 14.92 -3.77 -1.14
C TRP A 72 15.30 -2.29 -1.25
N ALA A 73 15.93 -1.71 -0.22
CA ALA A 73 16.40 -0.32 -0.25
C ALA A 73 17.63 -0.15 -1.16
N ALA A 74 18.54 -1.11 -1.16
CA ALA A 74 19.69 -1.12 -2.07
C ALA A 74 19.25 -1.19 -3.54
N TRP A 75 18.35 -2.13 -3.87
CA TRP A 75 17.75 -2.22 -5.20
C TRP A 75 17.03 -0.94 -5.61
N PHE A 76 16.23 -0.35 -4.71
CA PHE A 76 15.50 0.87 -5.00
C PHE A 76 16.44 2.04 -5.33
N LYS A 77 17.56 2.17 -4.60
CA LYS A 77 18.59 3.18 -4.89
C LYS A 77 19.25 2.94 -6.24
N GLU A 78 19.62 1.70 -6.54
CA GLU A 78 20.33 1.35 -7.76
C GLU A 78 19.47 1.40 -9.03
N VAL A 79 18.18 1.08 -8.96
CA VAL A 79 17.31 0.99 -10.13
C VAL A 79 16.45 2.24 -10.30
N ILE A 80 15.84 2.73 -9.21
CA ILE A 80 14.87 3.83 -9.28
C ILE A 80 15.57 5.19 -9.19
N LEU A 81 16.54 5.36 -8.29
CA LEU A 81 17.21 6.65 -8.09
C LEU A 81 18.33 6.93 -9.10
N LYS A 82 19.04 5.90 -9.58
CA LYS A 82 20.04 6.06 -10.66
C LYS A 82 19.44 6.21 -12.06
N GLY A 83 18.11 6.17 -12.19
CA GLY A 83 17.42 6.51 -13.44
C GLY A 83 17.48 5.43 -14.52
N SER A 84 17.90 4.21 -14.19
CA SER A 84 17.87 3.05 -15.07
C SER A 84 16.46 2.44 -15.10
N VAL A 85 15.50 3.22 -15.61
CA VAL A 85 14.12 2.77 -15.92
C VAL A 85 14.12 1.69 -17.02
N LEU A 86 15.28 1.42 -17.62
CA LEU A 86 15.54 0.47 -18.69
C LEU A 86 16.08 -0.88 -18.20
N LEU A 87 16.01 -1.20 -16.91
CA LEU A 87 16.40 -2.53 -16.44
C LEU A 87 15.24 -3.50 -16.61
N ASP A 88 15.32 -4.20 -17.74
CA ASP A 88 14.79 -5.54 -18.03
C ASP A 88 14.44 -6.34 -16.78
N TYR A 89 13.32 -7.06 -16.85
CA TYR A 89 12.89 -8.08 -15.87
C TYR A 89 14.02 -9.04 -15.48
N GLN A 90 15.02 -9.19 -16.34
CA GLN A 90 16.23 -9.97 -16.14
C GLN A 90 17.09 -9.49 -14.96
N ALA A 91 17.34 -8.18 -14.83
CA ALA A 91 18.13 -7.63 -13.72
C ALA A 91 17.41 -7.79 -12.37
N LEU A 92 16.08 -7.68 -12.40
CA LEU A 92 15.23 -7.94 -11.24
C LEU A 92 15.27 -9.44 -10.86
N ALA A 93 15.22 -10.34 -11.85
CA ALA A 93 15.30 -11.78 -11.62
C ALA A 93 16.66 -12.19 -11.05
N GLU A 94 17.77 -11.68 -11.59
CA GLU A 94 19.13 -11.93 -11.09
C GLU A 94 19.31 -11.40 -9.67
N PHE A 95 18.82 -10.19 -9.39
CA PHE A 95 18.87 -9.62 -8.05
C PHE A 95 18.02 -10.41 -7.03
N LEU A 96 16.83 -10.86 -7.43
CA LEU A 96 15.97 -11.71 -6.60
C LEU A 96 16.59 -13.08 -6.35
N LEU A 97 17.27 -13.67 -7.36
CA LEU A 97 17.99 -14.93 -7.19
C LEU A 97 19.16 -14.76 -6.22
N ALA A 98 19.95 -13.70 -6.40
CA ALA A 98 21.12 -13.41 -5.57
C ALA A 98 20.77 -13.16 -4.09
N ASN A 99 19.57 -12.62 -3.82
CA ASN A 99 19.12 -12.30 -2.46
C ASN A 99 18.05 -13.25 -1.92
N LYS A 100 17.78 -14.37 -2.61
CA LYS A 100 16.70 -15.30 -2.27
C LYS A 100 16.75 -15.75 -0.80
N GLN A 101 17.93 -16.15 -0.33
CA GLN A 101 18.15 -16.61 1.06
C GLN A 101 17.91 -15.50 2.09
N THR A 102 18.34 -14.27 1.79
CA THR A 102 18.14 -13.10 2.66
C THR A 102 16.67 -12.68 2.76
N ILE A 103 15.92 -12.81 1.66
CA ILE A 103 14.48 -12.53 1.61
C ILE A 103 13.70 -13.57 2.44
N GLU A 104 14.05 -14.85 2.33
CA GLU A 104 13.44 -15.92 3.11
C GLU A 104 13.73 -15.77 4.62
N ALA A 105 14.96 -15.43 5.00
CA ALA A 105 15.32 -15.16 6.39
C ALA A 105 14.58 -13.94 6.99
N LYS A 106 14.31 -12.89 6.18
CA LYS A 106 13.53 -11.72 6.62
C LYS A 106 12.02 -11.97 6.67
N ARG A 107 11.48 -12.92 5.88
CA ARG A 107 10.06 -13.33 5.95
C ARG A 107 9.75 -14.03 7.28
N CYS A 108 10.70 -14.83 7.80
CA CYS A 108 10.55 -15.54 9.08
C CYS A 108 10.70 -14.64 10.32
N SER A 109 11.20 -13.40 10.19
CA SER A 109 11.46 -12.49 11.31
C SER A 109 10.48 -11.31 11.42
N LEU A 110 9.45 -11.25 10.57
CA LEU A 110 8.32 -10.35 10.78
C LEU A 110 7.48 -10.88 11.95
N PRO A 111 7.44 -10.22 13.12
CA PRO A 111 6.48 -10.59 14.14
C PRO A 111 5.09 -10.40 13.54
N LEU A 112 4.28 -11.45 13.55
CA LEU A 112 2.83 -11.37 13.44
C LEU A 112 2.30 -10.58 14.64
N ASN A 113 2.52 -9.27 14.67
CA ASN A 113 1.82 -8.39 15.59
C ASN A 113 0.44 -8.14 15.00
N SER A 114 -0.46 -9.10 15.21
CA SER A 114 -1.88 -8.79 15.31
C SER A 114 -2.05 -7.94 16.57
N PRO A 115 -2.55 -6.69 16.49
CA PRO A 115 -3.06 -6.05 17.68
C PRO A 115 -4.29 -6.85 18.12
N SER A 116 -4.12 -7.65 19.17
CA SER A 116 -5.23 -8.17 19.97
C SER A 116 -5.88 -6.97 20.64
N TYR A 117 -7.01 -6.54 20.08
CA TYR A 117 -7.93 -5.62 20.74
C TYR A 117 -8.62 -6.41 21.86
N THR A 118 -8.19 -6.17 23.09
CA THR A 118 -8.99 -6.37 24.32
C THR A 118 -9.17 -5.02 24.97
#